data_AF-A0A965QRU4-F1
#
_entry.id   AF-A0A965QRU4-F1
#
_cell.length_a   1.000
_cell.length_b   1.000
_cell.length_c   1.000
_cell.angle_alpha   90.00
_cell.angle_beta   90.00
_cell.angle_gamma   90.00
#
_symmetry.space_group_name_H-M   'P 1'
#
loop_
_entity.id
_entity.type
_entity.pdbx_description
1 polymer ?
#
loop_
_entity_poly.entity_id
_entity_poly.type
_entity_poly.pdbx_seq_one_letter_code
_entity_poly.pdbx_strand_id
1 'polypeptide(L)'
;MTARVRLNQVFRHLCGWPAWAVACLACCAGPGSIAADTAKSGIDFARDVQPLLVNRCVKCHGAEKQEGGLRLDARGPALKGGDSGPVIEPGKATESRLIHLVTGGEPENPMPPEGERLGSEQVAVLRAWIDQGAPWPEDGQLAPIRSSHWSLQPLRSPPVPVVSGAA
;
A
#
# COMPACT_ATOMS: atom_id res chain seq x y z
N MET A 1 -58.20 7.50 11.55
CA MET A 1 -57.97 8.93 11.22
C MET A 1 -56.60 9.04 10.55
N THR A 2 -56.30 8.45 9.39
CA THR A 2 -56.76 8.71 8.00
C THR A 2 -56.54 10.13 7.50
N ALA A 3 -55.56 10.30 6.59
CA ALA A 3 -55.52 11.19 5.41
C ALA A 3 -54.05 11.53 5.14
N ARG A 4 -53.31 10.93 4.20
CA ARG A 4 -53.49 10.97 2.73
C ARG A 4 -54.13 12.28 2.28
N VAL A 5 -53.29 13.29 2.02
CA VAL A 5 -53.65 14.35 1.07
C VAL A 5 -52.87 14.10 -0.21
N ARG A 6 -53.65 13.67 -1.20
CA ARG A 6 -53.32 13.60 -2.61
C ARG A 6 -53.58 14.96 -3.26
N LEU A 7 -53.06 15.10 -4.48
CA LEU A 7 -53.63 15.90 -5.58
C LEU A 7 -53.45 17.42 -5.43
N ASN A 8 -53.33 18.25 -6.47
CA ASN A 8 -53.43 18.05 -7.91
C ASN A 8 -52.81 19.29 -8.59
N GLN A 9 -52.46 19.11 -9.86
CA GLN A 9 -52.50 20.04 -11.00
C GLN A 9 -52.93 21.51 -10.74
N VAL A 10 -52.38 22.52 -11.43
CA VAL A 10 -52.61 22.91 -12.84
C VAL A 10 -51.69 24.13 -13.06
N PHE A 11 -50.91 24.25 -14.14
CA PHE A 11 -51.10 25.20 -15.26
C PHE A 11 -49.98 24.88 -16.26
N ARG A 12 -50.19 24.19 -17.39
CA ARG A 12 -50.91 24.61 -18.62
C ARG A 12 -50.57 26.03 -19.09
N HIS A 13 -49.42 26.17 -19.73
CA HIS A 13 -49.22 27.06 -20.88
C HIS A 13 -48.37 26.26 -21.89
N LEU A 14 -48.97 25.65 -22.93
CA LEU A 14 -49.26 26.29 -24.21
C LEU A 14 -48.02 26.97 -24.80
N CYS A 15 -47.15 26.18 -25.44
CA CYS A 15 -46.37 26.65 -26.56
C CYS A 15 -46.31 25.52 -27.59
N GLY A 16 -46.89 25.78 -28.76
CA GLY A 16 -47.14 24.81 -29.80
C GLY A 16 -45.85 24.24 -30.39
N TRP A 17 -45.87 22.93 -30.62
CA TRP A 17 -45.01 22.25 -31.57
C TRP A 17 -45.39 22.66 -33.00
N PRO A 18 -44.44 23.15 -33.82
CA PRO A 18 -44.38 22.75 -35.21
C PRO A 18 -43.47 21.54 -35.31
N ALA A 19 -44.11 20.42 -35.63
CA ALA A 19 -43.49 19.17 -35.96
C ALA A 19 -42.77 19.29 -37.31
N TRP A 20 -41.45 19.44 -37.33
CA TRP A 20 -40.62 18.99 -38.46
C TRP A 20 -39.53 18.07 -37.94
N ALA A 21 -39.64 16.83 -38.38
CA ALA A 21 -38.72 15.75 -38.12
C ALA A 21 -37.34 16.08 -38.69
N VAL A 22 -36.30 15.93 -37.85
CA VAL A 22 -35.04 15.36 -38.30
C VAL A 22 -34.60 14.37 -37.24
N ALA A 23 -34.69 13.10 -37.60
CA ALA A 23 -34.02 12.02 -36.90
C ALA A 23 -32.51 12.26 -36.95
N CYS A 24 -31.87 12.44 -35.80
CA CYS A 24 -30.44 12.18 -35.66
C CYS A 24 -30.24 11.26 -34.45
N LEU A 25 -29.82 10.06 -34.83
CA LEU A 25 -29.40 8.92 -34.06
C LEU A 25 -28.25 9.30 -33.12
N ALA A 26 -28.32 8.79 -31.89
CA ALA A 26 -27.21 8.34 -31.05
C ALA A 26 -25.88 9.14 -31.05
N CYS A 27 -25.57 9.78 -29.94
CA CYS A 27 -24.55 9.33 -28.97
C CYS A 27 -24.28 10.47 -27.99
N CYS A 28 -24.73 10.31 -26.75
CA CYS A 28 -24.34 11.18 -25.65
C CYS A 28 -22.83 11.01 -25.42
N ALA A 29 -22.02 11.89 -25.99
CA ALA A 29 -20.63 12.06 -25.59
C ALA A 29 -20.61 12.72 -24.20
N GLY A 30 -20.81 11.92 -23.15
CA GLY A 30 -20.49 12.33 -21.80
C GLY A 30 -18.97 12.35 -21.64
N PRO A 31 -18.37 13.36 -20.99
CA PRO A 31 -16.99 13.25 -20.56
C PRO A 31 -16.91 12.08 -19.58
N GLY A 32 -16.26 11.00 -20.01
CA GLY A 32 -15.95 9.88 -19.15
C GLY A 32 -15.11 10.39 -18.00
N SER A 33 -15.67 10.41 -16.79
CA SER A 33 -14.88 10.42 -15.57
C SER A 33 -13.95 9.22 -15.64
N ILE A 34 -12.67 9.49 -15.86
CA ILE A 34 -11.60 8.54 -15.58
C ILE A 34 -11.55 8.49 -14.05
N ALA A 35 -12.45 7.72 -13.44
CA ALA A 35 -12.23 7.26 -12.09
C ALA A 35 -10.98 6.38 -12.19
N ALA A 36 -9.84 6.93 -11.73
CA ALA A 36 -8.67 6.13 -11.47
C ALA A 36 -9.12 5.03 -10.50
N ASP A 37 -9.25 3.82 -11.03
CA ASP A 37 -9.47 2.63 -10.27
C ASP A 37 -8.18 2.38 -9.48
N THR A 38 -8.02 3.07 -8.36
CA THR A 38 -7.09 2.67 -7.29
C THR A 38 -7.69 1.47 -6.56
N ALA A 39 -8.08 0.45 -7.32
CA ALA A 39 -8.44 -0.83 -6.77
C ALA A 39 -7.17 -1.50 -6.27
N LYS A 40 -6.98 -1.46 -4.94
CA LYS A 40 -6.58 -2.64 -4.17
C LYS A 40 -5.29 -3.36 -4.60
N SER A 41 -4.27 -2.65 -5.09
CA SER A 41 -2.93 -3.22 -5.00
C SER A 41 -2.56 -3.26 -3.52
N GLY A 42 -2.52 -4.47 -2.94
CA GLY A 42 -2.12 -4.70 -1.55
C GLY A 42 -0.76 -4.08 -1.23
N ILE A 43 -0.38 -4.10 0.05
CA ILE A 43 0.95 -3.64 0.46
C ILE A 43 1.99 -4.54 -0.21
N ASP A 44 2.85 -3.94 -1.01
CA ASP A 44 3.97 -4.63 -1.63
C ASP A 44 5.20 -4.49 -0.74
N PHE A 45 5.88 -5.60 -0.48
CA PHE A 45 7.01 -5.59 0.43
C PHE A 45 8.13 -4.69 -0.09
N ALA A 46 8.51 -4.81 -1.37
CA ALA A 46 9.65 -4.09 -1.91
C ALA A 46 9.39 -2.58 -2.06
N ARG A 47 8.16 -2.22 -2.44
CA ARG A 47 7.72 -0.84 -2.64
C ARG A 47 7.47 -0.11 -1.32
N ASP A 48 6.75 -0.75 -0.38
CA ASP A 48 6.16 -0.04 0.76
C ASP A 48 6.85 -0.37 2.09
N VAL A 49 7.18 -1.65 2.33
CA VAL A 49 7.64 -2.14 3.64
C VAL A 49 9.15 -2.08 3.77
N GLN A 50 9.87 -2.53 2.76
CA GLN A 50 11.32 -2.56 2.70
C GLN A 50 11.95 -1.18 2.98
N PRO A 51 11.55 -0.08 2.30
CA PRO A 51 12.12 1.23 2.61
C PRO A 51 11.82 1.67 4.05
N LEU A 52 10.68 1.27 4.61
CA LEU A 52 10.35 1.57 5.99
C LEU A 52 11.25 0.80 6.98
N LEU A 53 11.42 -0.51 6.79
CA LEU A 53 12.29 -1.32 7.64
C LEU A 53 13.74 -0.86 7.58
N VAL A 54 14.28 -0.59 6.38
CA VAL A 54 15.67 -0.13 6.24
C VAL A 54 15.87 1.22 6.92
N ASN A 55 14.97 2.19 6.70
CA ASN A 55 15.18 3.55 7.17
C ASN A 55 14.83 3.76 8.65
N ARG A 56 13.91 2.96 9.21
CA ARG A 56 13.39 3.17 10.57
C ARG A 56 13.70 2.05 11.56
N CYS A 57 14.10 0.86 11.10
CA CYS A 57 14.28 -0.30 11.98
C CYS A 57 15.72 -0.83 12.00
N VAL A 58 16.38 -0.96 10.84
CA VAL A 58 17.67 -1.66 10.70
C VAL A 58 18.82 -0.99 11.47
N LYS A 59 18.76 0.31 11.72
CA LYS A 59 19.79 1.02 12.50
C LYS A 59 19.98 0.43 13.92
N CYS A 60 18.91 -0.05 14.54
CA CYS A 60 18.94 -0.65 15.89
C CYS A 60 18.64 -2.16 15.90
N HIS A 61 18.02 -2.67 14.83
CA HIS A 61 17.61 -4.07 14.68
C HIS A 61 18.12 -4.66 13.37
N GLY A 62 19.39 -4.44 13.04
CA GLY A 62 20.07 -4.94 11.85
C GLY A 62 21.15 -5.95 12.18
N ALA A 63 21.97 -6.31 11.19
CA ALA A 63 23.10 -7.21 11.41
C ALA A 63 24.12 -6.67 12.43
N GLU A 64 24.40 -5.36 12.38
CA GLU A 64 25.42 -4.69 13.20
C GLU A 64 24.97 -4.43 14.64
N LYS A 65 23.67 -4.18 14.85
CA LYS A 65 23.09 -3.86 16.15
C LYS A 65 21.73 -4.53 16.28
N GLN A 66 21.52 -5.26 17.38
CA GLN A 66 20.30 -6.04 17.65
C GLN A 66 19.79 -5.71 19.05
N GLU A 67 19.18 -4.53 19.22
CA GLU A 67 18.58 -4.15 20.50
C GLU A 67 17.48 -5.15 20.89
N GLY A 68 17.51 -5.61 22.15
CA GLY A 68 16.60 -6.63 22.64
C GLY A 68 16.67 -7.96 21.88
N GLY A 69 17.82 -8.27 21.27
CA GLY A 69 18.03 -9.49 20.48
C GLY A 69 17.23 -9.54 19.17
N LEU A 70 16.58 -8.44 18.79
CA LEU A 70 15.70 -8.38 17.62
C LEU A 70 16.47 -7.97 16.36
N ARG A 71 16.25 -8.71 15.27
CA ARG A 71 16.83 -8.47 13.95
C ARG A 71 15.75 -8.45 12.86
N LEU A 72 15.63 -7.34 12.14
CA LEU A 72 14.57 -7.04 11.15
C LEU A 72 15.08 -6.87 9.71
N ASP A 73 16.37 -7.06 9.45
CA ASP A 73 16.94 -7.05 8.08
C ASP A 73 16.80 -8.38 7.33
N ALA A 74 16.37 -9.44 8.02
CA ALA A 74 16.13 -10.75 7.42
C ALA A 74 14.90 -11.42 8.03
N ARG A 75 14.10 -12.08 7.19
CA ARG A 75 12.84 -12.75 7.52
C ARG A 75 12.97 -13.74 8.67
N GLY A 76 13.94 -14.65 8.59
CA GLY A 76 14.10 -15.73 9.57
C GLY A 76 14.29 -15.17 10.99
N PRO A 77 15.29 -14.31 11.22
CA PRO A 77 15.46 -13.61 12.50
C PRO A 77 14.26 -12.73 12.89
N ALA A 78 13.64 -12.03 11.94
CA ALA A 78 12.48 -11.17 12.23
C ALA A 78 11.29 -11.96 12.79
N LEU A 79 11.00 -13.13 12.22
CA LEU A 79 9.93 -14.02 12.67
C LEU A 79 10.29 -14.80 13.94
N LYS A 80 11.59 -15.07 14.17
CA LYS A 80 12.06 -15.63 15.45
C LYS A 80 11.79 -14.66 16.62
N GLY A 81 11.86 -13.36 16.35
CA GLY A 81 11.71 -12.32 17.37
C GLY A 81 12.99 -12.08 18.15
N GLY A 82 12.86 -11.39 19.29
CA GLY A 82 13.96 -11.01 20.17
C GLY A 82 13.94 -11.76 21.50
N ASP A 83 14.62 -11.21 22.49
CA ASP A 83 14.76 -11.80 23.83
C ASP A 83 13.43 -11.95 24.57
N SER A 84 12.44 -11.11 24.21
CA SER A 84 11.07 -11.18 24.74
C SER A 84 10.13 -12.09 23.94
N GLY A 85 10.65 -12.82 22.95
CA GLY A 85 9.87 -13.69 22.06
C GLY A 85 9.48 -13.03 20.72
N PRO A 86 8.51 -13.63 20.01
CA PRO A 86 8.04 -13.15 18.71
C PRO A 86 7.53 -11.71 18.76
N VAL A 87 7.88 -10.91 17.75
CA VAL A 87 7.40 -9.52 17.63
C VAL A 87 6.45 -9.31 16.46
N ILE A 88 6.47 -10.21 15.47
CA ILE A 88 5.60 -10.22 14.29
C ILE A 88 4.81 -11.51 14.33
N GLU A 89 3.48 -11.39 14.38
CA GLU A 89 2.52 -12.49 14.28
C GLU A 89 1.83 -12.39 12.91
N PRO A 90 2.27 -13.17 11.90
CA PRO A 90 1.69 -13.11 10.56
C PRO A 90 0.17 -13.28 10.56
N GLY A 91 -0.53 -12.36 9.92
CA GLY A 91 -2.00 -12.31 9.84
C GLY A 91 -2.68 -11.63 11.03
N LYS A 92 -1.90 -11.15 12.02
CA LYS A 92 -2.42 -10.62 13.28
C LYS A 92 -1.70 -9.34 13.69
N ALA A 93 -1.88 -8.26 12.94
CA ALA A 93 -1.19 -7.00 13.23
C ALA A 93 -1.50 -6.44 14.63
N THR A 94 -2.75 -6.57 15.08
CA THR A 94 -3.19 -6.07 16.39
C THR A 94 -2.61 -6.88 17.56
N GLU A 95 -2.25 -8.15 17.35
CA GLU A 95 -1.60 -8.99 18.37
C GLU A 95 -0.07 -8.90 18.28
N SER A 96 0.47 -8.36 17.19
CA SER A 96 1.90 -8.24 16.96
C SER A 96 2.51 -7.16 17.84
N ARG A 97 3.42 -7.57 18.74
CA ARG A 97 4.14 -6.68 19.64
C ARG A 97 4.86 -5.53 18.92
N LEU A 98 5.35 -5.76 17.71
CA LEU A 98 5.95 -4.71 16.87
C LEU A 98 5.04 -3.48 16.73
N ILE A 99 3.74 -3.67 16.53
CA ILE A 99 2.78 -2.57 16.39
C ILE A 99 2.60 -1.83 17.72
N HIS A 100 2.54 -2.54 18.85
CA HIS A 100 2.48 -1.93 20.17
C HIS A 100 3.71 -1.07 20.47
N LEU A 101 4.91 -1.59 20.18
CA LEU A 101 6.17 -0.88 20.41
C LEU A 101 6.27 0.42 19.59
N VAL A 102 5.91 0.38 18.31
CA VAL A 102 6.01 1.57 17.42
C VAL A 102 4.91 2.60 17.64
N THR A 103 3.78 2.19 18.22
CA THR A 103 2.68 3.10 18.60
C THR A 103 2.79 3.63 20.03
N GLY A 104 3.76 3.16 20.81
CA GLY A 104 3.96 3.55 22.20
C GLY A 104 2.99 2.88 23.18
N GLY A 105 2.46 1.71 22.84
CA GLY A 105 1.66 0.87 23.75
C GLY A 105 2.46 0.25 24.89
N GLU A 106 3.79 0.24 24.80
CA GLU A 106 4.72 -0.17 25.86
C GLU A 106 5.64 1.01 26.23
N PRO A 107 5.26 1.84 27.23
CA PRO A 107 5.99 3.08 27.54
C PRO A 107 7.38 2.82 28.13
N GLU A 108 7.64 1.64 28.68
CA GLU A 108 8.96 1.25 29.20
C GLU A 108 9.98 0.97 28.08
N ASN A 109 9.51 0.60 26.89
CA ASN A 109 10.35 0.24 25.74
C ASN A 109 9.81 0.86 24.43
N PRO A 110 9.80 2.19 24.29
CA PRO A 110 9.30 2.83 23.08
C PRO A 110 10.21 2.54 21.88
N MET A 111 9.62 2.32 20.70
CA MET A 111 10.37 2.18 19.45
C MET A 111 9.97 3.28 18.44
N PRO A 112 10.92 4.07 17.91
CA PRO A 112 12.34 4.09 18.25
C PRO A 112 12.61 4.69 19.66
N PRO A 113 13.71 4.29 20.34
CA PRO A 113 14.04 4.80 21.68
C PRO A 113 14.42 6.28 21.66
N GLU A 114 15.00 6.72 20.54
CA GLU A 114 15.35 8.11 20.27
C GLU A 114 14.91 8.48 18.86
N GLY A 115 14.63 9.77 18.64
CA GLY A 115 14.23 10.30 17.35
C GLY A 115 12.72 10.36 17.13
N GLU A 116 12.33 10.57 15.88
CA GLU A 116 10.95 10.77 15.49
C GLU A 116 10.18 9.42 15.48
N ARG A 117 9.00 9.42 16.08
CA ARG A 117 8.10 8.26 16.02
C ARG A 117 7.62 7.98 14.60
N LEU A 118 7.10 6.78 14.37
CA LEU A 118 6.49 6.47 13.08
C LEU A 118 5.19 7.26 12.92
N GLY A 119 5.00 7.81 11.73
CA GLY A 119 3.74 8.45 11.35
C GLY A 119 2.62 7.43 11.21
N SER A 120 1.37 7.88 11.27
CA SER A 120 0.19 7.01 11.15
C SER A 120 0.18 6.20 9.85
N GLU A 121 0.61 6.78 8.74
CA GLU A 121 0.70 6.09 7.44
C GLU A 121 1.74 4.97 7.46
N GLN A 122 2.91 5.20 8.07
CA GLN A 122 3.95 4.19 8.21
C GLN A 122 3.49 3.02 9.09
N VAL A 123 2.80 3.32 10.19
CA VAL A 123 2.17 2.30 11.04
C VAL A 123 1.10 1.53 10.26
N ALA A 124 0.31 2.20 9.43
CA ALA A 124 -0.71 1.56 8.60
C ALA A 124 -0.09 0.59 7.57
N VAL A 125 1.04 0.95 6.96
CA VAL A 125 1.82 0.06 6.08
C VAL A 125 2.27 -1.19 6.83
N LEU A 126 2.85 -1.05 8.02
CA LEU A 126 3.27 -2.20 8.83
C LEU A 126 2.09 -3.10 9.22
N ARG A 127 0.97 -2.51 9.65
CA ARG A 127 -0.23 -3.28 10.00
C ARG A 127 -0.75 -4.08 8.81
N ALA A 128 -0.97 -3.41 7.69
CA ALA A 128 -1.50 -4.06 6.51
C ALA A 128 -0.54 -5.13 5.95
N TRP A 129 0.78 -4.93 6.05
CA TRP A 129 1.76 -5.95 5.70
C TRP A 129 1.68 -7.18 6.62
N ILE A 130 1.60 -6.98 7.93
CA ILE A 130 1.48 -8.08 8.89
C ILE A 130 0.16 -8.83 8.67
N ASP A 131 -0.95 -8.13 8.48
CA ASP A 131 -2.27 -8.73 8.23
C ASP A 131 -2.30 -9.55 6.92
N GLN A 132 -1.44 -9.24 5.96
CA GLN A 132 -1.24 -10.04 4.73
C GLN A 132 -0.39 -11.29 4.95
N GLY A 133 -0.01 -11.61 6.19
CA GLY A 133 0.87 -12.73 6.52
C GLY A 133 2.35 -12.37 6.47
N ALA A 134 2.68 -11.07 6.54
CA ALA A 134 4.05 -10.57 6.48
C ALA A 134 4.87 -11.19 5.33
N PRO A 135 4.43 -11.08 4.06
CA PRO A 135 5.19 -11.62 2.93
C PRO A 135 6.55 -10.94 2.80
N TRP A 136 7.57 -11.73 2.47
CA TRP A 136 8.96 -11.31 2.22
C TRP A 136 9.40 -11.83 0.85
N PRO A 137 10.45 -11.27 0.24
CA PRO A 137 11.08 -11.86 -0.94
C PRO A 137 11.62 -13.28 -0.63
N GLU A 138 11.78 -14.09 -1.67
CA GLU A 138 12.19 -15.50 -1.52
C GLU A 138 13.55 -15.68 -0.85
N ASP A 139 14.48 -14.74 -1.07
CA ASP A 139 15.79 -14.73 -0.40
C ASP A 139 15.70 -14.34 1.09
N GLY A 140 14.54 -13.83 1.52
CA GLY A 140 14.24 -13.46 2.90
C GLY A 140 15.10 -12.32 3.43
N GLN A 141 15.77 -11.54 2.58
CA GLN A 141 16.65 -10.46 3.00
C GLN A 141 16.12 -9.12 2.50
N LEU A 142 16.34 -8.05 3.27
CA LEU A 142 16.13 -6.71 2.74
C LEU A 142 17.16 -6.45 1.65
N ALA A 143 16.70 -6.26 0.41
CA ALA A 143 17.60 -5.83 -0.64
C ALA A 143 18.20 -4.45 -0.28
N PRO A 144 19.44 -4.15 -0.70
CA PRO A 144 20.01 -2.82 -0.52
C PRO A 144 19.09 -1.77 -1.15
N ILE A 145 18.90 -0.64 -0.46
CA ILE A 145 18.12 0.48 -0.99
C ILE A 145 18.81 0.96 -2.26
N ARG A 146 18.12 0.78 -3.40
CA ARG A 146 18.63 1.20 -4.70
C ARG A 146 18.48 2.71 -4.79
N SER A 147 19.53 3.40 -5.23
CA SER A 147 19.42 4.83 -5.51
C SER A 147 18.44 5.05 -6.67
N SER A 148 17.76 6.20 -6.69
CA SER A 148 16.94 6.63 -7.83
C SER A 148 17.76 7.26 -8.96
N HIS A 149 19.08 7.37 -8.80
CA HIS A 149 19.94 7.95 -9.83
C HIS A 149 20.02 6.98 -11.03
N TRP A 150 19.76 7.50 -12.23
CA TRP A 150 19.68 6.73 -13.47
C TRP A 150 20.93 5.87 -13.76
N SER A 151 22.12 6.32 -13.37
CA SER A 151 23.39 5.64 -13.63
C SER A 151 23.67 4.45 -12.70
N LEU A 152 22.94 4.36 -11.60
CA LEU A 152 23.09 3.30 -10.59
C LEU A 152 21.97 2.25 -10.69
N GLN A 153 21.17 2.29 -11.76
CA GLN A 153 20.20 1.23 -12.02
C GLN A 153 20.91 -0.04 -12.51
N PRO A 154 20.50 -1.23 -12.06
CA PRO A 154 21.05 -2.48 -12.58
C PRO A 154 20.91 -2.58 -14.10
N LEU A 155 21.99 -2.95 -14.78
CA LEU A 155 21.94 -3.22 -16.22
C LEU A 155 20.98 -4.38 -16.48
N ARG A 156 19.91 -4.11 -17.24
CA ARG A 156 19.06 -5.16 -17.80
C ARG A 156 19.68 -5.58 -19.13
N SER A 157 20.02 -6.86 -19.28
CA SER A 157 20.42 -7.39 -20.57
C SER A 157 19.17 -7.58 -21.45
N PRO A 158 18.98 -6.78 -22.52
CA PRO A 158 17.91 -7.05 -23.47
C PRO A 158 18.21 -8.36 -24.22
N PRO A 159 17.19 -9.05 -24.76
CA PRO A 159 17.42 -10.18 -25.64
C PRO A 159 18.24 -9.74 -26.85
N VAL A 160 19.24 -10.54 -27.20
CA VAL A 160 20.08 -10.28 -28.37
C VAL A 160 19.20 -10.34 -29.63
N PRO A 161 19.23 -9.33 -30.52
CA PRO A 161 18.48 -9.38 -31.76
C PRO A 161 18.98 -10.55 -32.61
N VAL A 162 18.05 -11.41 -33.05
CA VAL A 162 18.34 -12.46 -34.03
C VAL A 162 18.49 -11.82 -35.41
N VAL A 163 19.73 -11.72 -35.88
CA VAL A 163 20.03 -11.34 -37.26
C VAL A 163 19.92 -12.59 -38.13
N SER A 164 19.05 -12.55 -39.14
CA SER A 164 19.02 -13.56 -40.20
C SER A 164 19.99 -13.14 -41.29
N GLY A 165 21.11 -13.85 -41.42
CA GLY A 165 22.06 -13.67 -42.53
C GLY A 165 23.49 -13.40 -42.09
N ALA A 166 24.19 -14.44 -41.64
CA ALA A 166 25.63 -14.55 -41.83
C ALA A 166 25.84 -15.72 -42.79
N ALA A 167 25.94 -15.41 -44.07
CA ALA A 167 26.30 -16.32 -45.15
C ALA A 167 27.62 -15.83 -45.78
#